data_AF-A0A1V4HKI6-F1
#
_entry.id   AF-A0A1V4HKI6-F1
#
_cell.length_a   1.000
_cell.length_b   1.000
_cell.length_c   1.000
_cell.angle_alpha   90.00
_cell.angle_beta   90.00
_cell.angle_gamma   90.00
#
_symmetry.space_group_name_H-M   'P 1'
#
loop_
_entity.id
_entity.type
_entity.pdbx_description
1 polymer ?
#
loop_
_entity_poly.entity_id
_entity_poly.type
_entity_poly.pdbx_seq_one_letter_code
_entity_poly.pdbx_strand_id
1 'polypeptide(L)' 'MKRVLVIKMNLLPWYNELDDYLEIEHPAFPELVRERITKFGLYTIISISRYETRLREESSES' A
#
# COMPACT_ATOMS: atom_id res chain seq x y z
N MET A 1 2.08 -16.70 8.55
CA MET A 1 0.71 -16.15 8.37
C MET A 1 0.82 -14.90 7.53
N LYS A 2 0.03 -14.75 6.45
CA LYS A 2 0.05 -13.53 5.62
C LYS A 2 -0.76 -12.42 6.31
N ARG A 3 -0.14 -11.27 6.62
CA ARG A 3 -0.82 -10.11 7.24
C ARG A 3 -1.57 -9.29 6.19
N VAL A 4 -2.64 -8.61 6.61
CA VAL A 4 -3.40 -7.67 5.75
C VAL A 4 -3.38 -6.28 6.37
N LEU A 5 -2.89 -5.30 5.63
CA LEU A 5 -2.96 -3.88 5.98
C LEU A 5 -4.22 -3.28 5.34
N VAL A 6 -5.07 -2.67 6.18
CA VAL A 6 -6.25 -1.92 5.75
C VAL A 6 -5.99 -0.42 5.94
N ILE A 7 -6.11 0.32 4.84
CA ILE A 7 -5.99 1.77 4.80
C ILE A 7 -7.37 2.31 4.47
N LYS A 8 -7.98 3.07 5.38
CA LYS A 8 -9.34 3.64 5.22
C LYS A 8 -9.33 4.87 4.31
N MET A 9 -8.80 4.69 3.10
CA MET A 9 -8.70 5.69 2.05
C MET A 9 -8.69 5.01 0.69
N ASN A 10 -9.29 5.65 -0.31
CA ASN A 10 -9.18 5.22 -1.70
C ASN A 10 -7.82 5.66 -2.25
N LEU A 11 -6.92 4.70 -2.51
CA LEU A 11 -5.61 4.98 -3.10
C LEU A 11 -5.54 4.79 -4.61
N LEU A 12 -6.69 4.60 -5.29
CA LEU A 12 -6.75 4.46 -6.75
C LEU A 12 -6.06 5.62 -7.50
N PRO A 13 -6.18 6.90 -7.06
CA PRO A 13 -5.47 8.00 -7.71
C PRO A 13 -3.95 7.84 -7.73
N TRP A 14 -3.40 7.06 -6.81
CA TRP A 14 -1.97 6.79 -6.67
C TRP A 14 -1.62 5.33 -6.96
N TYR A 15 -2.40 4.64 -7.78
CA TYR A 15 -2.21 3.21 -8.04
C TYR A 15 -0.82 2.90 -8.61
N ASN A 16 -0.29 3.79 -9.44
CA ASN A 16 1.03 3.61 -10.07
C ASN A 16 2.17 3.77 -9.05
N GLU A 17 1.94 4.52 -7.97
CA GLU A 17 2.90 4.73 -6.88
C GLU A 17 2.85 3.62 -5.82
N LEU A 18 1.96 2.63 -5.96
CA LEU A 18 1.84 1.49 -5.05
C LEU A 18 2.65 0.26 -5.48
N ASP A 19 3.52 0.35 -6.48
CA ASP A 19 4.33 -0.77 -6.99
C ASP A 19 5.63 -1.04 -6.20
N ASP A 20 6.28 -2.16 -6.53
CA ASP A 20 7.38 -2.81 -5.80
C ASP A 20 8.59 -1.91 -5.49
N TYR A 21 8.73 -0.76 -6.17
CA TYR A 21 9.84 0.16 -5.93
C TYR A 21 9.52 1.25 -4.91
N LEU A 22 8.26 1.40 -4.50
CA LEU A 22 7.80 2.34 -3.47
C LEU A 22 8.44 3.74 -3.52
N GLU A 23 8.86 4.20 -4.69
CA GLU A 23 9.27 5.58 -4.92
C GLU A 23 7.99 6.39 -5.04
N ILE A 24 7.34 6.62 -3.90
CA ILE A 24 6.20 7.51 -3.79
C ILE A 24 6.72 8.94 -3.93
N GLU A 25 7.00 9.34 -5.16
CA GLU A 25 7.54 10.67 -5.49
C GLU A 25 6.45 11.76 -5.47
N HIS A 26 5.17 11.38 -5.53
CA HIS A 26 4.10 12.36 -5.65
C HIS A 26 3.98 13.20 -4.36
N PRO A 27 4.15 14.54 -4.41
CA PRO A 27 4.14 15.41 -3.24
C PRO A 27 2.77 15.51 -2.53
N ALA A 28 1.71 15.01 -3.16
CA ALA A 28 0.35 15.00 -2.62
C ALA A 28 -0.04 13.65 -2.02
N PHE A 29 0.85 12.65 -2.08
CA PHE A 29 0.57 11.36 -1.45
C PHE A 29 0.57 11.52 0.08
N PRO A 30 -0.44 11.00 0.80
CA PRO A 30 -0.53 11.19 2.24
C PRO A 30 0.66 10.55 2.99
N GLU A 31 1.45 11.39 3.68
CA GLU A 31 2.68 10.98 4.37
C GLU A 31 2.44 9.85 5.39
N LEU A 32 1.37 9.94 6.18
CA LEU A 32 1.00 8.89 7.14
C LEU A 32 0.69 7.55 6.47
N VAL A 33 0.14 7.56 5.25
CA VAL A 33 -0.12 6.34 4.49
C VAL A 33 1.20 5.79 3.96
N ARG A 34 2.08 6.65 3.44
CA ARG A 34 3.42 6.27 2.99
C ARG A 34 4.19 5.56 4.10
N GLU A 35 4.30 6.18 5.27
CA GLU A 35 5.00 5.56 6.41
C GLU A 35 4.43 4.20 6.80
N ARG A 36 3.11 4.05 6.77
CA ARG A 36 2.44 2.78 7.11
C ARG A 36 2.73 1.70 6.09
N ILE A 37 2.70 2.04 4.80
CA ILE A 37 3.00 1.12 3.72
C ILE A 37 4.49 0.73 3.75
N THR A 38 5.40 1.69 3.91
CA THR A 38 6.85 1.42 4.04
C THR A 38 7.16 0.48 5.21
N LYS A 39 6.53 0.69 6.38
CA LYS A 39 6.67 -0.21 7.54
C LYS A 39 6.06 -1.59 7.31
N PHE A 40 5.10 -1.71 6.40
CA PHE A 40 4.43 -2.97 6.08
C PHE A 40 5.31 -3.89 5.22
N GLY A 41 6.24 -3.33 4.45
CA GLY A 41 7.19 -4.08 3.62
C GLY A 41 6.60 -4.42 2.24
N LEU A 42 7.01 -5.57 1.68
CA LEU A 42 6.51 -6.04 0.38
C LEU A 42 5.05 -6.49 0.49
N TYR A 43 4.23 -6.12 -0.50
CA TYR A 43 2.81 -6.44 -0.50
C TYR A 43 2.23 -6.59 -1.90
N THR A 44 1.06 -7.23 -1.96
CA THR A 44 0.16 -7.22 -3.11
C THR A 44 -1.10 -6.44 -2.80
N ILE A 45 -1.57 -5.64 -3.76
CA ILE A 45 -2.87 -4.98 -3.66
C ILE A 45 -3.96 -6.05 -3.79
N ILE A 46 -4.81 -6.17 -2.77
CA ILE A 46 -5.96 -7.09 -2.80
C ILE A 46 -7.16 -6.42 -3.46
N SER A 47 -7.44 -5.19 -3.04
CA SER A 47 -8.62 -4.44 -3.47
C SER A 47 -8.46 -2.96 -3.18
N ILE A 48 -8.97 -2.12 -4.08
CA ILE A 48 -9.16 -0.69 -3.84
C ILE A 48 -10.64 -0.38 -4.04
N SER A 49 -11.22 0.32 -3.07
CA SER A 49 -12.61 0.76 -3.09
C SER A 49 -12.71 2.24 -2.79
N ARG A 50 -13.93 2.79 -2.89
CA ARG A 50 -14.20 4.17 -2.48
C ARG A 50 -13.81 4.45 -1.02
N TYR A 51 -13.83 3.46 -0.15
CA TYR A 51 -13.68 3.64 1.29
C TYR A 51 -12.34 3.18 1.84
N GLU A 52 -11.70 2.21 1.17
CA GLU A 52 -10.46 1.61 1.65
C GLU A 52 -9.67 0.91 0.56
N THR A 53 -8.35 0.85 0.81
CA THR A 53 -7.38 0.02 0.12
C THR A 53 -6.91 -1.08 1.05
N ARG A 54 -6.82 -2.32 0.54
CA ARG A 54 -6.33 -3.48 1.27
C ARG A 54 -5.08 -4.03 0.60
N LEU A 55 -4.03 -4.19 1.39
CA LEU A 55 -2.74 -4.73 0.98
C LEU A 55 -2.48 -6.02 1.74
N ARG A 56 -1.99 -7.06 1.07
CA ARG A 56 -1.57 -8.31 1.69
C ARG A 56 -0.06 -8.38 1.66
N GLU A 57 0.55 -8.62 2.82
CA GLU A 57 1.98 -8.85 2.93
C GLU A 57 2.40 -10.02 2.03
N GLU A 58 3.43 -9.79 1.23
CA GLU A 58 4.12 -10.88 0.55
C GLU A 58 5.01 -11.58 1.57
N SER A 59 4.75 -12.86 1.79
CA SER A 59 5.69 -13.69 2.52
C SER A 59 6.95 -13.81 1.66
N SER A 60 8.02 -13.15 2.09
CA SER A 60 9.36 -13.44 1.61
C SER A 60 9.69 -14.88 2.01
N GLU A 61 9.30 -15.86 1.19
CA GLU A 61 9.87 -17.20 1.25
C GLU A 61 11.31 -17.05 0.75
N SER A 62 12.24 -16.87 1.70
CA SER A 62 13.66 -17.15 1.51
C SER A 62 13.95 -18.60 1.92
#